data_AF-A0A967PM87-F1
#
_entry.id   AF-A0A967PM87-F1
#
_cell.length_a   1.000
_cell.length_b   1.000
_cell.length_c   1.000
_cell.angle_alpha   90.00
_cell.angle_beta   90.00
_cell.angle_gamma   90.00
#
_symmetry.space_group_name_H-M   'P 1'
#
loop_
_entity.id
_entity.type
_entity.pdbx_description
1 polymer ?
#
loop_
_entity_poly.entity_id
_entity_poly.type
_entity_poly.pdbx_seq_one_letter_code
_entity_poly.pdbx_strand_id
1 'polypeptide(L)'
;DWTTAGERNEDGSIKIIDDEETGKPIYDSRKGSFLWESNVVPTYLWSNGVFDWTVPGEPVLLDEGFTINHVLGGPGDGKIHPFKEFEGVQPYDPVSQAVMPLNLFPSGPDDTTAFWKAWDL
;
A
#
# COMPACT_ATOMS: atom_id res chain seq x y z
N ASP A 1 -4.85 -2.46 3.59
CA ASP A 1 -4.41 -3.84 3.79
C ASP A 1 -4.90 -4.69 2.62
N TRP A 2 -3.99 -5.12 1.76
CA TRP A 2 -4.33 -5.93 0.59
C TRP A 2 -4.71 -7.38 0.93
N THR A 3 -4.38 -7.89 2.13
CA THR A 3 -4.70 -9.29 2.47
C THR A 3 -6.19 -9.55 2.63
N THR A 4 -6.99 -8.48 2.80
CA THR A 4 -8.46 -8.58 2.89
C THR A 4 -9.16 -8.40 1.55
N ALA A 5 -8.44 -8.05 0.48
CA ALA A 5 -9.03 -7.86 -0.84
C ALA A 5 -9.64 -9.16 -1.39
N GLY A 6 -10.59 -9.03 -2.32
CA GLY A 6 -11.25 -10.15 -2.99
C GLY A 6 -12.56 -10.62 -2.36
N GLU A 7 -12.89 -10.23 -1.12
CA GLU A 7 -14.22 -10.51 -0.56
C GLU A 7 -15.29 -9.71 -1.31
N ARG A 8 -16.32 -10.40 -1.79
CA ARG A 8 -17.42 -9.86 -2.61
C ARG A 8 -18.76 -10.07 -1.92
N ASN A 9 -19.80 -9.40 -2.41
CA ASN A 9 -21.17 -9.64 -1.96
C ASN A 9 -21.62 -11.06 -2.35
N GLU A 10 -22.68 -11.56 -1.71
CA GLU A 10 -23.26 -12.89 -2.00
C GLU A 10 -23.67 -13.06 -3.47
N ASP A 11 -24.07 -11.97 -4.14
CA ASP A 11 -24.42 -11.93 -5.56
C ASP A 11 -23.20 -11.86 -6.50
N GLY A 12 -21.98 -11.85 -5.95
CA GLY A 12 -20.73 -11.76 -6.70
C GLY A 12 -20.35 -10.35 -7.14
N SER A 13 -21.13 -9.32 -6.79
CA SER A 13 -20.80 -7.92 -7.07
C SER A 13 -19.69 -7.39 -6.16
N ILE A 14 -19.10 -6.25 -6.54
CA ILE A 14 -18.06 -5.57 -5.75
C ILE A 14 -18.68 -5.13 -4.43
N LYS A 15 -18.06 -5.56 -3.32
CA LYS A 15 -18.38 -5.14 -1.97
C LYS A 15 -17.60 -3.87 -1.64
N ILE A 16 -18.32 -2.82 -1.25
CA ILE A 16 -17.78 -1.59 -0.68
C ILE A 16 -18.45 -1.40 0.68
N ILE A 17 -17.65 -1.15 1.71
CA ILE A 17 -18.15 -0.78 3.04
C ILE A 17 -17.65 0.62 3.32
N ASP A 18 -18.58 1.54 3.54
CA ASP A 18 -18.28 2.90 3.95
C ASP A 18 -18.45 3.03 5.47
N ASP A 19 -17.60 3.85 6.07
CA ASP A 19 -17.76 4.29 7.45
C ASP A 19 -19.02 5.15 7.57
N GLU A 20 -19.92 4.82 8.50
CA GLU A 20 -21.24 5.45 8.62
C GLU A 20 -21.16 6.95 8.96
N GLU A 21 -20.14 7.37 9.70
CA GLU A 21 -19.99 8.76 10.15
C GLU A 21 -19.34 9.64 9.07
N THR A 22 -18.25 9.15 8.48
CA THR A 22 -17.41 9.92 7.56
C THR A 22 -17.75 9.72 6.09
N GLY A 23 -18.51 8.65 5.76
CA GLY A 23 -18.83 8.25 4.39
C GLY A 23 -17.61 7.82 3.58
N LYS A 24 -16.48 7.49 4.21
CA LYS A 24 -15.26 7.06 3.55
C LYS A 24 -15.24 5.54 3.41
N PRO A 25 -14.79 4.98 2.28
CA PRO A 25 -14.69 3.53 2.12
C PRO A 25 -13.64 2.98 3.08
N ILE A 26 -14.05 2.13 4.01
CA ILE A 26 -13.17 1.35 4.90
C ILE A 26 -12.85 -0.03 4.34
N TYR A 27 -13.57 -0.44 3.29
CA TYR A 27 -13.29 -1.65 2.52
C TYR A 27 -13.73 -1.52 1.06
N ASP A 28 -12.94 -2.06 0.13
CA ASP A 28 -13.32 -2.26 -1.28
C ASP A 28 -12.75 -3.61 -1.75
N SER A 29 -13.57 -4.49 -2.35
CA SER A 29 -13.12 -5.78 -2.88
C SER A 29 -11.85 -5.71 -3.72
N ARG A 30 -11.63 -4.60 -4.42
CA ARG A 30 -10.50 -4.40 -5.33
C ARG A 30 -9.20 -4.03 -4.63
N LYS A 31 -9.24 -3.63 -3.36
CA LYS A 31 -8.13 -2.93 -2.69
C LYS A 31 -7.95 -3.35 -1.22
N GLY A 32 -8.91 -4.09 -0.67
CA GLY A 32 -8.93 -4.53 0.72
C GLY A 32 -9.38 -3.43 1.67
N SER A 33 -8.83 -3.43 2.87
CA SER A 33 -9.26 -2.56 3.97
C SER A 33 -8.48 -1.25 4.02
N PHE A 34 -9.15 -0.18 4.48
CA PHE A 34 -8.57 1.14 4.65
C PHE A 34 -8.77 1.63 6.09
N LEU A 35 -7.79 2.38 6.58
CA LEU A 35 -7.93 3.20 7.77
C LEU A 35 -7.83 4.67 7.35
N TRP A 36 -8.78 5.48 7.80
CA TRP A 36 -8.82 6.91 7.53
C TRP A 36 -8.67 7.69 8.81
N GLU A 37 -7.85 8.72 8.77
CA GLU A 37 -7.66 9.64 9.88
C GLU A 37 -7.66 11.08 9.37
N SER A 38 -8.00 12.01 10.27
CA SER A 38 -8.02 13.45 10.00
C SER A 38 -7.36 14.19 11.14
N ASN A 39 -6.75 15.35 10.85
CA ASN A 39 -5.97 16.12 11.82
C ASN A 39 -4.82 15.30 12.47
N VAL A 40 -4.23 14.41 11.69
CA VAL A 40 -3.13 13.54 12.12
C VAL A 40 -1.88 14.37 12.41
N VAL A 41 -1.25 14.09 13.55
CA VAL A 41 0.06 14.66 13.89
C VAL A 41 1.12 13.99 13.01
N PRO A 42 1.96 14.75 12.29
CA PRO A 42 2.97 14.15 11.41
C PRO A 42 4.03 13.40 12.21
N THR A 43 4.64 12.40 11.58
CA THR A 43 5.87 11.77 12.07
C THR A 43 7.03 12.74 11.83
N TYR A 44 7.88 12.95 12.84
CA TYR A 44 9.02 13.85 12.75
C TYR A 44 10.31 13.07 12.63
N LEU A 45 11.01 13.25 11.51
CA LEU A 45 12.26 12.55 11.20
C LEU A 45 13.37 13.55 10.88
N TRP A 46 14.62 13.16 11.13
CA TRP A 46 15.76 13.89 10.57
C TRP A 46 15.78 13.71 9.05
N SER A 47 15.93 14.80 8.34
CA SER A 47 16.09 14.80 6.88
C SER A 47 17.21 15.75 6.46
N ASN A 48 18.09 15.27 5.60
CA ASN A 48 19.07 16.09 4.88
C ASN A 48 18.61 16.42 3.44
N GLY A 49 17.36 16.08 3.10
CA GLY A 49 16.76 16.27 1.77
C GLY A 49 16.98 15.11 0.79
N VAL A 50 17.71 14.06 1.18
CA VAL A 50 17.93 12.86 0.36
C VAL A 50 16.95 11.77 0.79
N PHE A 51 16.46 11.04 -0.21
CA PHE A 51 15.55 9.91 -0.03
C PHE A 51 16.14 8.70 -0.76
N ASP A 52 16.08 7.55 -0.10
CA ASP A 52 16.35 6.27 -0.71
C ASP A 52 15.02 5.58 -1.01
N TRP A 53 14.83 5.19 -2.26
CA TRP A 53 13.56 4.69 -2.79
C TRP A 53 13.72 3.24 -3.15
N THR A 54 12.80 2.38 -2.69
CA THR A 54 12.75 1.00 -3.17
C THR A 54 12.40 0.99 -4.64
N VAL A 55 13.26 0.40 -5.47
CA VAL A 55 12.98 0.23 -6.91
C VAL A 55 12.24 -1.09 -7.13
N PRO A 56 11.21 -1.13 -7.99
CA PRO A 56 10.53 -2.37 -8.33
C PRO A 56 11.50 -3.47 -8.79
N GLY A 57 11.39 -4.65 -8.18
CA GLY A 57 12.25 -5.80 -8.49
C GLY A 57 13.57 -5.87 -7.70
N GLU A 58 13.89 -4.86 -6.89
CA GLU A 58 15.00 -4.99 -5.95
C GLU A 58 14.61 -5.92 -4.78
N PRO A 59 15.50 -6.86 -4.38
CA PRO A 59 15.28 -7.68 -3.21
C PRO A 59 15.21 -6.84 -1.94
N VAL A 60 14.19 -7.09 -1.12
CA VAL A 60 13.99 -6.45 0.17
C VAL A 60 13.88 -7.51 1.26
N LEU A 61 14.46 -7.25 2.43
CA LEU A 61 14.34 -8.14 3.58
C LEU A 61 13.09 -7.78 4.35
N LEU A 62 12.21 -8.76 4.54
CA LEU A 62 11.05 -8.66 5.42
C LEU A 62 11.46 -9.17 6.80
N ASP A 63 11.71 -8.27 7.74
CA ASP A 63 11.90 -8.61 9.15
C ASP A 63 10.58 -8.51 9.92
N GLU A 64 10.38 -7.45 10.71
CA GLU A 64 9.10 -7.13 11.37
C GLU A 64 8.29 -6.10 10.57
N GLY A 65 8.82 -5.63 9.43
CA GLY A 65 8.18 -4.72 8.50
C GLY A 65 9.10 -4.42 7.32
N PHE A 66 8.71 -3.45 6.49
CA PHE A 66 9.59 -2.93 5.47
C PHE A 66 9.23 -1.48 5.15
N THR A 67 10.22 -0.59 5.19
CA THR A 67 10.06 0.81 4.79
C THR A 67 10.33 0.96 3.31
N ILE A 68 9.31 1.31 2.52
CA ILE A 68 9.47 1.45 1.06
C ILE A 68 10.33 2.66 0.70
N ASN A 69 10.20 3.76 1.45
CA ASN A 69 10.91 5.01 1.16
C ASN A 69 11.61 5.49 2.43
N HIS A 70 12.94 5.47 2.42
CA HIS A 70 13.74 5.88 3.56
C HIS A 70 14.10 7.36 3.45
N VAL A 71 13.74 8.14 4.47
CA VAL A 71 14.21 9.52 4.63
C VAL A 71 15.59 9.48 5.24
N LEU A 72 16.60 10.02 4.54
CA LEU A 72 17.98 10.01 5.02
C LEU A 72 18.35 11.29 5.77
N GLY A 73 19.35 11.18 6.64
CA GLY A 73 19.90 12.26 7.45
C GLY A 73 19.84 11.97 8.94
N GLY A 74 20.57 12.76 9.72
CA GLY A 74 20.62 12.66 11.17
C GLY A 74 20.96 13.98 11.85
N PRO A 75 21.27 13.97 13.15
CA PRO A 75 21.61 15.19 13.89
C PRO A 75 22.82 15.96 13.36
N GLY A 76 23.72 15.29 12.61
CA GLY A 76 24.94 15.89 12.09
C GLY A 76 24.80 16.61 10.75
N ASP A 77 23.79 16.26 9.94
CA ASP A 77 23.66 16.70 8.55
C ASP A 77 22.22 17.02 8.13
N GLY A 78 21.23 16.75 9.00
CA GLY A 78 19.82 16.96 8.73
C GLY A 78 19.16 17.98 9.66
N LYS A 79 17.86 18.18 9.43
CA LYS A 79 16.94 18.90 10.33
C LYS A 79 15.71 18.04 10.58
N ILE A 80 14.98 18.32 11.64
CA ILE A 80 13.72 17.62 11.91
C ILE A 80 12.64 18.19 10.97
N HIS A 81 12.03 17.32 10.17
CA HIS A 81 10.96 17.66 9.25
C HIS A 81 9.71 16.79 9.49
N PRO A 82 8.50 17.33 9.24
CA PRO A 82 7.26 16.57 9.35
C PRO A 82 7.01 15.73 8.09
N PHE A 83 6.60 14.48 8.28
CA PHE A 83 6.20 13.55 7.23
C PHE A 83 4.84 12.92 7.55
N LYS A 84 4.09 12.61 6.50
CA LYS A 84 2.97 11.68 6.62
C LYS A 84 3.51 10.27 6.44
N GLU A 85 3.28 9.43 7.43
CA GLU A 85 3.54 8.01 7.35
C GLU A 85 2.29 7.28 6.83
N PHE A 86 2.51 6.28 5.97
CA PHE A 86 1.44 5.44 5.45
C PHE A 86 1.88 4.00 5.57
N GLU A 87 1.14 3.23 6.35
CA GLU A 87 1.36 1.81 6.54
C GLU A 87 0.38 1.00 5.70
N GLY A 88 0.84 -0.14 5.22
CA GLY A 88 0.01 -1.06 4.47
C GLY A 88 0.67 -2.42 4.34
N VAL A 89 -0.17 -3.44 4.16
CA VAL A 89 0.26 -4.77 3.74
C VAL A 89 0.00 -4.86 2.25
N GLN A 90 1.02 -5.29 1.49
CA GLN A 90 0.97 -5.42 0.04
C GLN A 90 1.62 -6.75 -0.37
N PRO A 91 1.29 -7.29 -1.56
CA PRO A 91 1.89 -8.54 -2.01
C PRO A 91 3.41 -8.45 -2.17
N TYR A 92 4.06 -9.57 -1.89
CA TYR A 92 5.50 -9.75 -1.94
C TYR A 92 5.78 -11.12 -2.56
N ASP A 93 6.71 -11.15 -3.51
CA ASP A 93 7.14 -12.41 -4.12
C ASP A 93 8.29 -13.01 -3.30
N PRO A 94 8.09 -14.17 -2.63
CA PRO A 94 9.13 -14.78 -1.80
C PRO A 94 10.28 -15.37 -2.60
N VAL A 95 10.13 -15.59 -3.91
CA VAL A 95 11.19 -16.14 -4.77
C VAL A 95 12.16 -15.06 -5.19
N SER A 96 11.67 -13.93 -5.71
CA SER A 96 12.51 -12.77 -6.07
C SER A 96 12.83 -11.87 -4.88
N GLN A 97 12.16 -12.09 -3.75
CA GLN A 97 12.23 -11.29 -2.54
C GLN A 97 11.87 -9.82 -2.77
N ALA A 98 10.95 -9.54 -3.70
CA ALA A 98 10.64 -8.18 -4.12
C ALA A 98 9.17 -7.83 -3.90
N VAL A 99 8.93 -6.55 -3.60
CA VAL A 99 7.62 -5.93 -3.77
C VAL A 99 7.44 -5.64 -5.25
N MET A 100 6.44 -6.26 -5.87
CA MET A 100 6.20 -6.15 -7.31
C MET A 100 4.91 -5.38 -7.60
N PRO A 101 4.87 -4.57 -8.68
CA PRO A 101 3.63 -3.98 -9.15
C PRO A 101 2.62 -5.08 -9.53
N LEU A 102 1.38 -4.93 -9.06
CA LEU A 102 0.29 -5.85 -9.38
C LEU A 102 -0.34 -5.51 -10.73
N ASN A 103 -0.73 -6.54 -11.49
CA ASN A 103 -1.63 -6.38 -12.63
C ASN A 103 -3.06 -6.13 -12.12
N LEU A 104 -3.40 -4.86 -11.86
CA LEU A 104 -4.69 -4.51 -11.25
C LEU A 104 -5.81 -4.30 -12.28
N PHE A 105 -5.51 -3.54 -13.34
CA PHE A 105 -6.49 -3.15 -14.35
C PHE A 105 -6.23 -3.91 -15.65
N PRO A 106 -7.28 -4.47 -16.29
CA PRO A 106 -7.11 -5.24 -17.53
C PRO A 106 -6.53 -4.35 -18.63
N SER A 107 -5.44 -4.79 -19.25
CA SER A 107 -4.77 -4.04 -20.33
C SER A 107 -5.58 -3.99 -21.63
N GLY A 108 -6.67 -4.74 -21.70
CA GLY A 108 -7.58 -4.83 -22.83
C GLY A 108 -8.76 -5.76 -22.53
N PRO A 109 -9.73 -5.89 -23.46
CA PRO A 109 -10.92 -6.73 -23.26
C PRO A 109 -10.56 -8.20 -23.00
N ASP A 110 -9.49 -8.69 -23.61
CA ASP A 110 -9.03 -10.08 -23.56
C ASP A 110 -8.13 -10.39 -22.35
N ASP A 111 -7.67 -9.37 -21.61
CA ASP A 111 -6.91 -9.59 -20.38
C ASP A 111 -7.86 -10.16 -19.31
N THR A 112 -7.62 -11.42 -18.95
CA THR A 112 -8.39 -12.18 -17.96
C THR A 112 -7.64 -12.36 -16.65
N THR A 113 -6.44 -11.77 -16.53
CA THR A 113 -5.53 -12.00 -15.40
C THR A 113 -5.46 -10.83 -14.43
N ALA A 114 -5.92 -9.65 -14.85
CA ALA A 114 -5.91 -8.48 -13.97
C ALA A 114 -6.84 -8.65 -12.76
N PHE A 115 -6.33 -8.35 -11.56
CA PHE A 115 -7.01 -8.65 -10.30
C PHE A 115 -8.42 -8.05 -10.20
N TRP A 116 -8.65 -6.81 -10.66
CA TRP A 116 -9.98 -6.18 -10.59
C TRP A 116 -11.03 -6.79 -11.52
N LYS A 117 -10.63 -7.77 -12.34
CA LYS A 117 -11.52 -8.59 -13.19
C LYS A 117 -11.51 -10.06 -12.77
N ALA A 118 -10.32 -10.61 -12.52
CA ALA A 118 -10.08 -12.02 -12.23
C ALA A 118 -10.38 -12.40 -10.78
N TRP A 119 -10.17 -11.46 -9.85
CA TRP A 119 -10.25 -11.69 -8.40
C TRP A 119 -9.28 -12.77 -7.90
N ASP A 120 -8.13 -12.88 -8.57
CA ASP A 120 -7.02 -13.78 -8.25
C ASP A 120 -5.74 -12.94 -8.12
N LEU A 121 -5.07 -13.04 -6.96
CA LEU A 121 -4.03 -12.11 -6.47
C LEU A 121 -2.65 -12.77 -6.48
#